data_AF-A0A7R6Z5V8-F1
#
_entry.id   AF-A0A7R6Z5V8-F1
#
_cell.length_a   1.000
_cell.length_b   1.000
_cell.length_c   1.000
_cell.angle_alpha   90.00
_cell.angle_beta   90.00
_cell.angle_gamma   90.00
#
_symmetry.space_group_name_H-M   'P 1'
#
loop_
_entity.id
_entity.type
_entity.pdbx_description
1 polymer ?
#
loop_
_entity_poly.entity_id
_entity_poly.type
_entity_poly.pdbx_seq_one_letter_code
_entity_poly.pdbx_strand_id
1 'polypeptide(L)'
;MTLDGAIQAALLRAAFPHELNFAHSETAKHSTKIGNLILNMLEHHRESQGEACLEFLLVLATKPLLLAERDIARIASHPREELQGLISVMIPYAPGESAEVDEGPEILPA
;
A
#
# COMPACT_ATOMS: atom_id res chain seq x y z
N MET A 1 6.84 -18.95 -2.35
CA MET A 1 6.41 -18.21 -3.55
C MET A 1 5.76 -19.18 -4.51
N THR A 2 4.44 -19.26 -4.42
CA THR A 2 3.56 -19.91 -5.37
C THR A 2 3.53 -19.12 -6.68
N LEU A 3 3.18 -19.79 -7.78
CA LEU A 3 3.08 -19.17 -9.10
C LEU A 3 2.06 -18.01 -9.13
N ASP A 4 1.01 -18.10 -8.31
CA ASP A 4 -0.06 -17.10 -8.25
C ASP A 4 0.41 -15.77 -7.64
N GLY A 5 1.16 -15.81 -6.53
CA GLY A 5 1.75 -14.61 -5.92
C GLY A 5 2.72 -13.87 -6.84
N ALA A 6 3.50 -14.61 -7.65
CA ALA A 6 4.40 -14.04 -8.64
C ALA A 6 3.66 -13.35 -9.79
N ILE A 7 2.54 -13.92 -10.24
CA ILE A 7 1.69 -13.34 -11.29
C ILE A 7 0.99 -12.08 -10.77
N GLN A 8 0.44 -12.10 -9.56
CA GLN A 8 -0.19 -10.92 -8.95
C GLN A 8 0.81 -9.76 -8.82
N ALA A 9 2.02 -10.05 -8.34
CA ALA A 9 3.08 -9.04 -8.25
C ALA A 9 3.53 -8.52 -9.63
N ALA A 10 3.65 -9.40 -10.63
CA ALA A 10 4.00 -9.01 -11.99
C ALA A 10 2.91 -8.14 -12.65
N LEU A 11 1.64 -8.46 -12.46
CA LEU A 11 0.51 -7.66 -12.95
C LEU A 11 0.47 -6.28 -12.27
N LEU A 12 0.74 -6.22 -10.97
CA LEU A 12 0.78 -4.96 -10.23
C LEU A 12 1.87 -4.03 -10.76
N ARG A 13 3.04 -4.57 -11.12
CA ARG A 13 4.15 -3.81 -11.72
C ARG A 13 3.95 -3.44 -13.20
N ALA A 14 3.14 -4.21 -13.91
CA ALA A 14 2.88 -4.01 -15.34
C ALA A 14 1.71 -3.07 -15.62
N ALA A 15 0.81 -2.85 -14.65
CA ALA A 15 -0.34 -1.97 -14.80
C ALA A 15 0.09 -0.49 -14.88
N PHE A 16 -0.60 0.28 -15.71
CA PHE A 16 -0.37 1.73 -15.76
C PHE A 16 -0.94 2.40 -14.50
N PRO A 17 -0.30 3.46 -13.96
CA PRO A 17 -0.77 4.12 -12.73
C PRO A 17 -2.23 4.59 -12.77
N HIS A 18 -2.76 4.93 -13.96
CA HIS A 18 -4.16 5.36 -14.11
C HIS A 18 -5.15 4.18 -14.06
N GLU A 19 -4.71 2.96 -14.35
CA GLU A 19 -5.53 1.73 -14.26
C GLU A 19 -5.70 1.26 -12.81
N LEU A 20 -4.81 1.71 -11.92
CA LEU A 20 -4.81 1.41 -10.49
C LEU A 20 -5.27 2.60 -9.64
N ASN A 21 -5.96 3.58 -10.23
CA ASN A 21 -6.52 4.70 -9.51
C ASN A 21 -7.98 4.44 -9.10
N PHE A 22 -8.16 4.06 -7.84
CA PHE A 22 -9.47 3.81 -7.21
C PHE A 22 -9.86 4.87 -6.16
N ALA A 23 -9.14 5.99 -6.08
CA ALA A 23 -9.37 7.02 -5.06
C ALA A 23 -10.70 7.77 -5.24
N HIS A 24 -11.30 7.75 -6.44
CA HIS A 24 -12.53 8.45 -6.75
C HIS A 24 -13.77 7.77 -6.14
N SER A 25 -14.80 8.57 -5.86
CA SER A 25 -16.08 8.09 -5.30
C SER A 25 -16.79 7.07 -6.20
N GLU A 26 -16.65 7.20 -7.52
CA GLU A 26 -17.19 6.26 -8.52
C GLU A 26 -16.52 4.89 -8.45
N THR A 27 -15.24 4.85 -8.07
CA THR A 27 -14.44 3.64 -7.89
C THR A 27 -14.39 3.13 -6.45
N ALA A 28 -15.17 3.73 -5.55
CA ALA A 28 -15.16 3.45 -4.12
C ALA A 28 -15.37 1.95 -3.78
N LYS A 29 -16.19 1.24 -4.57
CA LYS A 29 -16.39 -0.21 -4.40
C LYS A 29 -15.14 -1.02 -4.75
N HIS A 30 -14.37 -0.58 -5.75
CA HIS A 30 -13.11 -1.22 -6.14
C HIS A 30 -12.03 -0.95 -5.09
N SER A 31 -11.94 0.28 -4.60
CA SER A 31 -11.05 0.65 -3.48
C SER A 31 -11.25 -0.27 -2.28
N THR A 32 -12.50 -0.46 -1.85
CA THR A 32 -12.83 -1.32 -0.72
C THR A 32 -12.49 -2.80 -0.96
N LYS A 33 -12.67 -3.30 -2.19
CA LYS A 33 -12.27 -4.68 -2.55
C LYS A 33 -10.75 -4.87 -2.45
N ILE A 34 -9.98 -3.94 -3.01
CA ILE A 34 -8.52 -3.98 -2.95
C ILE A 34 -8.04 -3.83 -1.50
N GLY A 35 -8.63 -2.92 -0.72
CA GLY A 35 -8.31 -2.77 0.69
C GLY A 35 -8.57 -4.03 1.50
N ASN A 36 -9.71 -4.71 1.28
CA ASN A 36 -10.00 -5.99 1.93
C ASN A 36 -9.03 -7.10 1.51
N LEU A 37 -8.62 -7.13 0.23
CA LEU A 37 -7.61 -8.08 -0.25
C LEU A 37 -6.28 -7.86 0.48
N ILE A 38 -5.82 -6.61 0.59
CA ILE A 38 -4.55 -6.27 1.29
C ILE A 38 -4.63 -6.64 2.77
N LEU A 39 -5.74 -6.35 3.44
CA LEU A 39 -5.96 -6.74 4.84
C LEU A 39 -5.92 -8.26 5.01
N ASN A 40 -6.56 -9.03 4.13
CA ASN A 40 -6.52 -10.49 4.17
C ASN A 40 -5.08 -11.02 3.97
N MET A 41 -4.29 -10.40 3.08
CA MET A 41 -2.89 -10.76 2.90
C MET A 41 -2.01 -10.42 4.11
N LEU A 42 -2.33 -9.35 4.84
CA LEU A 42 -1.66 -8.98 6.09
C LEU A 42 -1.97 -9.97 7.22
N GLU A 43 -3.24 -10.36 7.36
CA GLU A 43 -3.68 -11.37 8.34
C GLU A 43 -2.99 -12.72 8.09
N HIS A 44 -2.90 -13.13 6.82
CA HIS A 44 -2.29 -14.39 6.42
C HIS A 44 -0.84 -14.25 5.93
N HIS A 45 -0.09 -13.24 6.40
CA HIS A 45 1.27 -12.94 5.92
C HIS A 45 2.29 -14.08 6.10
N ARG A 46 2.01 -15.06 6.96
CA ARG A 46 2.86 -16.25 7.18
C ARG A 46 2.50 -17.44 6.28
N GLU A 47 1.44 -17.30 5.50
CA GLU A 47 0.91 -18.32 4.60
C GLU A 47 1.12 -17.92 3.14
N SER A 48 0.86 -18.86 2.23
CA SER A 48 0.90 -18.59 0.78
C SER A 48 -0.01 -17.43 0.33
N GLN A 49 -1.07 -17.14 1.08
CA GLN A 49 -1.99 -16.04 0.80
C GLN A 49 -1.35 -14.65 1.03
N GLY A 50 -0.28 -14.57 1.83
CA GLY A 50 0.43 -13.33 2.12
C GLY A 50 1.54 -12.97 1.13
N GLU A 51 1.82 -13.81 0.14
CA GLU A 51 3.04 -13.71 -0.68
C GLU A 51 3.16 -12.41 -1.49
N ALA A 52 2.03 -11.82 -1.90
CA ALA A 52 2.02 -10.56 -2.66
C ALA A 52 1.91 -9.32 -1.76
N CYS A 53 1.77 -9.48 -0.43
CA CYS A 53 1.49 -8.38 0.50
C CYS A 53 2.51 -7.23 0.38
N LEU A 54 3.81 -7.57 0.36
CA LEU A 54 4.88 -6.58 0.24
C LEU A 54 4.82 -5.78 -1.07
N GLU A 55 4.44 -6.41 -2.19
CA GLU A 55 4.32 -5.72 -3.48
C GLU A 55 3.16 -4.72 -3.44
N PHE A 56 2.01 -5.13 -2.87
CA PHE A 56 0.88 -4.22 -2.70
C PHE A 56 1.22 -3.03 -1.81
N LEU A 57 1.92 -3.26 -0.70
CA LEU A 57 2.39 -2.17 0.17
C LEU A 57 3.39 -1.26 -0.54
N LEU A 58 4.30 -1.82 -1.36
CA LEU A 58 5.27 -1.04 -2.13
C LEU A 58 4.60 -0.13 -3.16
N VAL A 59 3.63 -0.67 -3.89
CA VAL A 59 2.90 0.04 -4.95
C VAL A 59 1.91 1.04 -4.36
N LEU A 60 1.41 0.80 -3.15
CA LEU A 60 0.73 1.82 -2.36
C LEU A 60 1.69 2.95 -1.99
N ALA A 61 2.85 2.63 -1.41
CA ALA A 61 3.81 3.62 -0.92
C ALA A 61 4.42 4.49 -2.03
N THR A 62 4.66 3.91 -3.21
CA THR A 62 5.21 4.62 -4.37
C THR A 62 4.15 5.37 -5.17
N LYS A 63 2.86 5.20 -4.83
CA LYS A 63 1.68 5.81 -5.46
C LYS A 63 1.23 5.34 -6.88
N PRO A 64 1.71 4.22 -7.48
CA PRO A 64 1.00 3.67 -8.64
C PRO A 64 -0.39 3.12 -8.32
N LEU A 65 -0.65 2.64 -7.09
CA LEU A 65 -1.99 2.23 -6.63
C LEU A 65 -2.56 3.31 -5.71
N LEU A 66 -3.71 3.87 -6.09
CA LEU A 66 -4.42 4.87 -5.28
C LEU A 66 -5.74 4.29 -4.81
N LEU A 67 -5.97 4.29 -3.50
CA LEU A 67 -7.24 3.90 -2.89
C LEU A 67 -7.90 5.12 -2.25
N ALA A 68 -9.18 5.01 -1.93
CA ALA A 68 -9.87 6.02 -1.14
C ALA A 68 -9.20 6.15 0.24
N GLU A 69 -9.09 7.37 0.76
CA GLU A 69 -8.39 7.66 2.03
C GLU A 69 -8.87 6.79 3.20
N ARG A 70 -10.17 6.49 3.25
CA ARG A 70 -10.74 5.59 4.28
C ARG A 70 -10.16 4.17 4.23
N ASP A 71 -9.88 3.65 3.04
CA ASP A 71 -9.38 2.28 2.86
C ASP A 71 -7.87 2.24 3.12
N ILE A 72 -7.17 3.31 2.75
CA ILE A 72 -5.79 3.56 3.15
C ILE A 72 -5.64 3.61 4.68
N ALA A 73 -6.46 4.40 5.37
CA ALA A 73 -6.43 4.51 6.82
C ALA A 73 -6.68 3.16 7.51
N ARG A 74 -7.59 2.34 6.97
CA ARG A 74 -7.84 0.98 7.45
C ARG A 74 -6.59 0.09 7.36
N ILE A 75 -5.88 0.12 6.22
CA ILE A 75 -4.64 -0.64 6.03
C ILE A 75 -3.55 -0.15 7.00
N ALA A 76 -3.37 1.17 7.11
CA ALA A 76 -2.35 1.77 7.97
C ALA A 76 -2.56 1.49 9.47
N SER A 77 -3.82 1.34 9.89
CA SER A 77 -4.22 1.00 11.26
C SER A 77 -4.11 -0.48 11.63
N HIS A 78 -3.73 -1.36 10.69
CA HIS A 78 -3.65 -2.79 10.95
C HIS A 78 -2.60 -3.11 12.04
N PRO A 79 -2.88 -4.03 12.98
CA PRO A 79 -1.96 -4.38 14.06
C PRO A 79 -0.58 -4.83 13.55
N ARG A 80 0.49 -4.30 14.17
CA ARG A 80 1.87 -4.51 13.72
C ARG A 80 2.63 -5.59 14.50
N GLU A 81 2.05 -6.06 15.58
CA GLU A 81 2.73 -6.90 16.59
C GLU A 81 3.15 -8.28 16.07
N GLU A 82 2.45 -8.79 15.04
CA GLU A 82 2.72 -10.11 14.47
C GLU A 82 3.39 -10.08 13.10
N LEU A 83 3.49 -8.90 12.47
CA LEU A 83 4.00 -8.71 11.13
C LEU A 83 5.53 -8.86 11.10
N GLN A 84 6.05 -9.62 10.13
CA GLN A 84 7.50 -9.77 9.94
C GLN A 84 8.15 -8.43 9.63
N GLY A 85 9.38 -8.22 10.11
CA GLY A 85 10.03 -6.91 10.22
C GLY A 85 9.95 -6.00 8.99
N LEU A 86 10.07 -6.53 7.77
CA LEU A 86 9.98 -5.71 6.54
C LEU A 86 8.56 -5.16 6.29
N ILE A 87 7.51 -5.94 6.58
CA ILE A 87 6.12 -5.54 6.41
C ILE A 87 5.79 -4.42 7.41
N SER A 88 6.22 -4.58 8.67
CA SER A 88 6.04 -3.56 9.71
C SER A 88 6.72 -2.24 9.39
N VAL A 89 7.87 -2.27 8.72
CA VAL A 89 8.59 -1.07 8.25
C VAL A 89 7.86 -0.40 7.09
N MET A 90 7.22 -1.16 6.21
CA MET A 90 6.59 -0.62 4.99
C MET A 90 5.21 -0.01 5.21
N ILE A 91 4.42 -0.52 6.17
CA ILE A 91 3.04 -0.06 6.42
C ILE A 91 2.92 1.46 6.66
N PRO A 92 3.80 2.12 7.44
CA PRO A 92 3.76 3.58 7.60
C PRO A 92 3.91 4.36 6.28
N TYR A 93 4.59 3.75 5.29
CA TYR A 93 4.85 4.37 4.00
C TYR A 93 3.77 4.01 2.96
N ALA A 94 3.03 2.92 3.15
CA ALA A 94 1.77 2.69 2.44
C ALA A 94 0.82 3.83 2.88
N PRO A 95 0.38 4.67 1.93
CA PRO A 95 0.32 6.12 2.03
C PRO A 95 -0.59 6.63 3.15
N GLY A 96 -0.43 7.89 3.57
CA GLY A 96 -1.31 8.52 4.56
C GLY A 96 -0.65 9.60 5.41
N GLU A 97 0.67 9.57 5.55
CA GLU A 97 1.43 10.70 6.05
C GLU A 97 2.21 11.29 4.87
N SER A 98 1.84 12.52 4.48
CA SER A 98 2.84 13.42 3.95
C SER A 98 3.93 13.45 5.00
N ALA A 99 5.10 12.87 4.71
CA ALA A 99 6.28 13.25 5.45
C ALA A 99 6.32 14.78 5.33
N GLU A 100 6.03 15.49 6.42
CA GLU A 100 6.42 16.89 6.54
C GLU A 100 7.91 16.87 6.27
N VAL A 101 8.28 17.31 5.07
CA VAL A 101 9.65 17.62 4.77
C VAL A 101 9.94 18.81 5.68
N ASP A 102 10.74 18.57 6.72
CA ASP A 102 11.37 19.62 7.50
C ASP A 102 12.16 20.48 6.51
N GLU A 103 11.51 21.53 5.99
CA GLU A 103 12.18 22.57 5.21
C GLU A 103 13.09 23.29 6.19
N GLY A 104 14.33 22.79 6.27
CA GLY A 104 15.41 23.41 7.01
C GLY A 104 15.50 24.91 6.70
N PRO A 105 16.10 25.70 7.62
CA PRO A 105 15.88 27.14 7.71
C PRO A 105 16.12 27.84 6.37
N GLU A 106 15.10 28.57 5.93
CA GLU A 106 15.10 29.44 4.75
C GLU A 106 16.31 30.37 4.80
N ILE A 107 17.30 30.13 3.94
CA ILE A 107 18.46 31.01 3.80
C ILE A 107 18.02 32.22 2.96
N LEU A 108 17.67 33.30 3.64
CA LEU A 108 17.43 34.60 3.01
C LEU A 108 18.73 35.09 2.33
N PRO A 109 18.68 35.54 1.06
CA PRO A 109 19.85 36.11 0.40
C PRO A 109 20.27 37.41 1.10
N ALA A 110 21.60 37.61 1.15
CA ALA A 110 22.29 38.71 1.82
C ALA A 110 22.00 40.10 1.21
#